data_AF-A0A9W5L5L6-F1
#
_entry.id   AF-A0A9W5L5L6-F1
#
_cell.length_a   1.000
_cell.length_b   1.000
_cell.length_c   1.000
_cell.angle_alpha   90.00
_cell.angle_beta   90.00
_cell.angle_gamma   90.00
#
_symmetry.space_group_name_H-M   'P 1'
#
loop_
_entity.id
_entity.type
_entity.pdbx_description
1 polymer ?
#
loop_
_entity_poly.entity_id
_entity_poly.type
_entity_poly.pdbx_seq_one_letter_code
_entity_poly.pdbx_strand_id
1 'polypeptide(L)' 'MKKQYTVSTYLLDRLHELGIEHIFGVPDDYNLAFLDDVVAHENLKWIVLLVLV' A
#
# COMPACT_ATOMS: atom_id res chain seq x y z
N MET A 1 -16.77 2.67 13.11
CA MET A 1 -17.10 1.64 12.09
C MET A 1 -15.90 0.72 11.96
N LYS A 2 -16.05 -0.60 12.03
CA LYS A 2 -14.93 -1.52 11.73
C LYS A 2 -14.63 -1.40 10.23
N LYS A 3 -13.40 -1.04 9.86
CA LYS A 3 -12.93 -1.14 8.47
C LYS A 3 -13.03 -2.62 8.08
N GLN A 4 -13.64 -2.92 6.93
CA GLN A 4 -13.76 -4.30 6.46
C GLN A 4 -12.36 -4.83 6.17
N TYR A 5 -12.05 -6.05 6.63
CA TYR A 5 -10.78 -6.70 6.35
C TYR A 5 -10.81 -7.27 4.93
N THR A 6 -9.94 -6.77 4.05
CA THR A 6 -9.90 -7.09 2.62
C THR A 6 -8.62 -7.85 2.27
N VAL A 7 -8.54 -8.32 1.02
CA VAL A 7 -7.30 -8.90 0.48
C VAL A 7 -6.16 -7.88 0.55
N SER A 8 -6.43 -6.60 0.28
CA SER A 8 -5.43 -5.52 0.38
C SER A 8 -4.86 -5.41 1.80
N THR A 9 -5.72 -5.32 2.82
CA THR A 9 -5.26 -5.16 4.21
C THR A 9 -4.47 -6.38 4.67
N TYR A 10 -4.92 -7.59 4.30
CA TYR A 10 -4.18 -8.82 4.61
C TYR A 10 -2.80 -8.85 3.96
N LEU A 11 -2.69 -8.47 2.68
CA LEU A 11 -1.42 -8.44 1.98
C LEU A 11 -0.43 -7.47 2.65
N LEU A 12 -0.91 -6.28 3.03
CA LEU A 12 -0.10 -5.25 3.68
C LEU A 12 0.40 -5.70 5.07
N ASP A 13 -0.47 -6.31 5.88
CA ASP A 13 -0.09 -6.88 7.18
C ASP A 13 1.04 -7.91 7.00
N ARG A 14 0.90 -8.82 6.02
CA ARG A 14 1.91 -9.87 5.75
C ARG A 14 3.23 -9.31 5.26
N LEU A 15 3.20 -8.27 4.41
CA LEU A 15 4.43 -7.58 4.00
C LEU A 15 5.14 -6.96 5.20
N HIS A 16 4.38 -6.31 6.09
CA HIS A 16 4.95 -5.72 7.30
C HIS A 16 5.51 -6.77 8.27
N GLU A 17 4.82 -7.90 8.48
CA GLU A 17 5.31 -9.03 9.29
C GLU A 17 6.65 -9.59 8.77
N LEU A 18 6.93 -9.45 7.47
CA LEU A 18 8.20 -9.83 6.85
C LEU A 18 9.30 -8.75 6.98
N GLY A 19 9.02 -7.63 7.67
CA GLY A 19 9.95 -6.52 7.86
C GLY A 19 9.97 -5.51 6.71
N ILE A 20 8.98 -5.54 5.82
CA ILE A 20 8.86 -4.54 4.75
C ILE A 20 8.17 -3.29 5.32
N GLU A 21 8.79 -2.14 5.10
CA GLU A 21 8.27 -0.83 5.55
C GLU A 21 7.98 0.12 4.38
N HIS A 22 8.52 -0.17 3.19
CA HIS A 22 8.48 0.74 2.04
C HIS A 22 7.91 0.04 0.81
N ILE A 23 6.91 0.66 0.18
CA ILE A 23 6.30 0.18 -1.07
C ILE A 23 6.59 1.23 -2.15
N PHE A 24 7.22 0.78 -3.24
CA PHE A 24 7.56 1.64 -4.37
C PHE A 24 6.62 1.38 -5.55
N GLY A 25 6.19 2.42 -6.25
CA GLY A 25 5.41 2.24 -7.47
C GLY A 25 5.02 3.54 -8.16
N VAL A 26 4.37 3.38 -9.32
CA VAL A 26 3.80 4.48 -10.10
C VAL A 26 2.29 4.49 -9.87
N PRO A 27 1.68 5.61 -9.46
CA PRO A 27 0.23 5.69 -9.31
C PRO A 27 -0.47 5.60 -10.68
N ASP A 28 -1.53 4.80 -10.75
CA ASP A 28 -2.36 4.60 -11.94
C ASP A 28 -3.79 4.25 -11.53
N ASP A 29 -4.77 4.47 -12.40
CA ASP A 29 -6.21 4.33 -12.07
C ASP A 29 -6.59 2.95 -11.52
N TYR A 30 -5.90 1.88 -11.95
CA TYR A 30 -6.17 0.53 -11.44
C TYR A 30 -5.67 0.30 -10.02
N ASN A 31 -4.62 1.01 -9.59
CA ASN A 31 -4.01 0.80 -8.28
C ASN A 31 -4.46 1.82 -7.23
N LEU A 32 -5.25 2.84 -7.57
CA LEU A 32 -5.69 3.89 -6.64
C LEU A 32 -6.38 3.33 -5.38
N ALA A 33 -7.30 2.38 -5.53
CA ALA A 33 -8.00 1.79 -4.37
C ALA A 33 -7.05 1.00 -3.46
N PHE A 34 -6.07 0.32 -4.02
CA PHE A 34 -5.04 -0.38 -3.25
C PHE A 34 -4.04 0.61 -2.62
N LEU A 35 -3.72 1.70 -3.32
CA LEU A 35 -2.88 2.78 -2.84
C LEU A 35 -3.49 3.45 -1.60
N ASP A 36 -4.80 3.66 -1.57
CA ASP A 36 -5.51 4.15 -0.39
C ASP A 36 -5.32 3.23 0.82
N ASP A 37 -5.35 1.90 0.61
CA ASP A 37 -5.08 0.93 1.67
C ASP A 37 -3.62 0.97 2.13
N VAL A 38 -2.66 1.15 1.21
CA VAL A 38 -1.23 1.30 1.54
C VAL A 38 -0.99 2.56 2.37
N VAL A 39 -1.55 3.70 1.95
CA VAL A 39 -1.40 4.99 2.64
C VAL A 39 -2.09 4.98 4.01
N ALA A 40 -3.16 4.19 4.17
CA ALA A 40 -3.86 4.05 5.44
C ALA A 40 -3.20 3.04 6.42
N HIS A 41 -2.19 2.28 5.99
CA HIS A 41 -1.53 1.30 6.83
C HIS A 41 -0.44 1.95 7.70
N GLU A 42 -0.58 1.87 9.02
CA GLU A 42 0.22 2.65 9.99
C GLU A 42 1.74 2.41 9.88
N ASN A 43 2.15 1.21 9.47
CA ASN A 43 3.56 0.80 9.44
C ASN A 43 4.16 0.69 8.02
N LEU A 44 3.44 1.13 6.98
CA LEU A 44 3.92 1.08 5.61
C LEU A 44 3.98 2.48 4.99
N LYS A 45 5.02 2.73 4.21
CA LYS A 45 5.24 4.00 3.53
C LYS A 45 5.25 3.82 2.02
N TRP A 46 4.32 4.49 1.34
CA TRP A 46 4.34 4.58 -0.12
C TRP A 46 5.42 5.56 -0.59
N ILE A 47 6.19 5.14 -1.57
CA ILE A 47 7.22 5.94 -2.25
C ILE A 47 6.86 6.01 -3.74
N VAL A 48 6.45 7.20 -4.16
CA VAL A 48 6.19 7.50 -5.59
C VAL A 48 7.48 7.34 -6.39
N LEU A 49 7.42 6.53 -7.43
CA LEU A 49 8.41 6.50 -8.50
C LEU A 49 7.97 7.48 -9.59
N LEU A 50 8.71 8.58 -9.72
CA LEU A 50 8.61 9.46 -10.88
C LEU A 50 9.25 8.75 -12.07
N VAL A 51 8.45 8.45 -13.09
CA VAL A 51 9.00 8.08 -14.39
C VAL A 51 9.54 9.36 -15.01
N LEU A 52 10.86 9.54 -14.96
CA LEU A 52 11.52 10.59 -15.73
C LEU A 52 11.39 10.23 -17.21
N VAL A 53 10.35 10.76 -17.85
CA VAL A 53 10.24 10.80 -19.31
C VAL A 53 11.09 11.93 -19.87
#